data_AF-A0A920A5G4-F1
#
_entry.id   AF-A0A920A5G4-F1
#
_cell.length_a   1.000
_cell.length_b   1.000
_cell.length_c   1.000
_cell.angle_alpha   90.00
_cell.angle_beta   90.00
_cell.angle_gamma   90.00
#
_symmetry.space_group_name_H-M   'P 1'
#
loop_
_entity.id
_entity.type
_entity.pdbx_description
1 polymer ?
#
loop_
_entity_poly.entity_id
_entity_poly.type
_entity_poly.pdbx_seq_one_letter_code
_entity_poly.pdbx_strand_id
1 'polypeptide(L)'
;MGDYFKEQLTALNSELIVEIRGMGLWLGVEIDQKYISGNELSKTLLEAGILCKETHESTIRFAPPLVVTKEELDWGIEKIAKVFSEVTKS
;
A
#
# COMPACT_ATOMS: atom_id res chain seq x y z
N MET A 1 4.87 14.57 6.20
CA MET A 1 5.27 13.16 5.97
C MET A 1 4.09 12.29 5.56
N GLY A 2 2.93 12.41 6.23
CA GLY A 2 1.72 11.71 5.78
C GLY A 2 1.26 12.10 4.37
N ASP A 3 1.22 13.40 4.06
CA ASP A 3 0.84 13.87 2.71
C ASP A 3 1.82 13.38 1.64
N TYR A 4 3.12 13.38 1.95
CA TYR A 4 4.16 12.82 1.07
C TYR A 4 3.91 11.34 0.77
N PHE A 5 3.59 10.53 1.79
CA PHE A 5 3.30 9.11 1.58
C PHE A 5 2.05 8.91 0.70
N LYS A 6 1.01 9.74 0.92
CA LYS A 6 -0.20 9.72 0.09
C LYS A 6 0.07 10.11 -1.35
N GLU A 7 0.83 11.18 -1.57
CA GLU A 7 1.23 11.62 -2.92
C GLU A 7 2.02 10.54 -3.64
N GLN A 8 3.00 9.92 -2.97
CA GLN A 8 3.81 8.85 -3.55
C GLN A 8 2.97 7.62 -3.90
N LEU A 9 2.06 7.19 -3.02
CA LEU A 9 1.13 6.09 -3.32
C LEU A 9 0.20 6.43 -4.49
N THR A 10 -0.26 7.68 -4.57
CA THR A 10 -1.09 8.15 -5.69
C THR A 10 -0.27 8.17 -6.98
N ALA A 11 1.00 8.56 -6.91
CA ALA A 11 1.93 8.60 -8.04
C ALA A 11 2.29 7.21 -8.58
N LEU A 12 2.12 6.14 -7.79
CA LEU A 12 2.25 4.77 -8.29
C LEU A 12 1.26 4.48 -9.42
N ASN A 13 0.09 5.13 -9.40
CA ASN A 13 -0.94 5.05 -10.44
C ASN A 13 -1.18 3.62 -10.96
N SER A 14 -1.23 2.65 -10.03
CA SER A 14 -1.39 1.24 -10.35
C SER A 14 -2.87 0.93 -10.60
N GLU A 15 -3.17 0.11 -11.61
CA GLU A 15 -4.52 -0.38 -11.89
C GLU A 15 -5.12 -1.17 -10.72
N LEU A 16 -4.25 -1.66 -9.82
CA LEU A 16 -4.65 -2.35 -8.61
C LEU A 16 -5.35 -1.44 -7.59
N ILE A 17 -5.09 -0.12 -7.65
CA ILE A 17 -5.60 0.85 -6.69
C ILE A 17 -6.92 1.43 -7.21
N VAL A 18 -8.01 1.15 -6.49
CA VAL A 18 -9.33 1.75 -6.78
C VAL A 18 -9.40 3.14 -6.17
N GLU A 19 -9.02 3.27 -4.90
CA GLU A 19 -9.11 4.53 -4.18
C GLU A 19 -8.12 4.58 -3.00
N ILE A 20 -7.63 5.78 -2.67
CA ILE A 20 -6.79 6.02 -1.49
C ILE A 20 -7.53 6.97 -0.55
N ARG A 21 -7.97 6.45 0.60
CA ARG A 21 -8.65 7.21 1.65
C ARG A 21 -7.74 7.32 2.89
N GLY A 22 -7.96 8.37 3.69
CA GLY A 22 -7.23 8.56 4.95
C GLY A 22 -6.52 9.91 5.04
N MET A 23 -5.92 10.16 6.21
CA MET A 23 -5.29 11.43 6.57
C MET A 23 -3.96 11.16 7.28
N GLY A 24 -2.91 11.90 6.89
CA GLY A 24 -1.60 11.76 7.51
C GLY A 24 -0.97 10.39 7.21
N LEU A 25 -0.43 9.75 8.25
CA LEU A 25 0.20 8.42 8.17
C LEU A 25 -0.80 7.27 8.32
N TRP A 26 -2.11 7.56 8.27
CA TRP A 26 -3.14 6.53 8.32
C TRP A 26 -3.89 6.51 6.99
N LEU A 27 -3.45 5.62 6.10
CA LEU A 27 -3.97 5.51 4.74
C LEU A 27 -4.62 4.15 4.55
N GLY A 28 -5.86 4.14 4.08
CA GLY A 28 -6.56 2.98 3.56
C GLY A 28 -6.52 3.02 2.03
N VAL A 29 -5.91 2.00 1.44
CA VAL A 29 -5.88 1.79 -0.01
C VAL A 29 -6.90 0.71 -0.34
N GLU A 30 -7.90 1.08 -1.13
CA GLU A 30 -8.90 0.16 -1.68
C GLU A 30 -8.31 -0.49 -2.94
N ILE A 31 -8.32 -1.82 -2.95
CA ILE A 31 -7.67 -2.65 -3.98
C ILE A 31 -8.74 -3.30 -4.84
N ASP A 32 -8.51 -3.36 -6.14
CA ASP A 32 -9.44 -4.03 -7.07
C ASP A 32 -9.30 -5.56 -6.91
N GLN A 33 -10.36 -6.16 -6.36
CA GLN A 33 -10.47 -7.60 -6.13
C GLN A 33 -10.44 -8.44 -7.41
N LYS A 34 -10.52 -7.82 -8.59
CA LYS A 34 -10.31 -8.51 -9.87
C LYS A 34 -8.89 -9.05 -10.02
N TYR A 35 -7.90 -8.37 -9.46
CA TYR A 35 -6.49 -8.76 -9.57
C TYR A 35 -6.07 -9.63 -8.39
N ILE A 36 -6.40 -9.20 -7.16
CA ILE A 36 -5.98 -9.90 -5.94
C ILE A 36 -6.92 -9.60 -4.76
N SER A 37 -7.10 -10.56 -3.87
CA SER A 37 -7.82 -10.32 -2.61
C SER A 37 -6.96 -9.51 -1.64
N GLY A 38 -7.59 -8.70 -0.77
CA GLY A 38 -6.85 -7.93 0.25
C GLY A 38 -6.04 -8.83 1.20
N ASN A 39 -6.50 -10.05 1.48
CA ASN A 39 -5.77 -11.00 2.31
C ASN A 39 -4.49 -11.52 1.62
N GLU A 40 -4.57 -11.84 0.33
CA GLU A 40 -3.39 -12.29 -0.43
C GLU A 40 -2.39 -11.16 -0.61
N LEU A 41 -2.85 -9.95 -0.96
CA LEU A 41 -1.97 -8.79 -1.07
C LEU A 41 -1.28 -8.47 0.26
N SER A 42 -2.01 -8.57 1.38
CA SER A 42 -1.46 -8.41 2.74
C SER A 42 -0.34 -9.42 3.02
N LYS A 43 -0.50 -10.68 2.59
CA LYS A 43 0.54 -11.71 2.70
C LYS A 43 1.73 -11.42 1.79
N THR A 44 1.53 -11.02 0.54
CA THR A 44 2.64 -10.68 -0.38
C THR A 44 3.42 -9.46 0.12
N LEU A 45 2.72 -8.46 0.66
CA LEU A 45 3.36 -7.31 1.29
C LEU A 45 4.13 -7.72 2.55
N LEU A 46 3.60 -8.64 3.36
CA LEU A 46 4.30 -9.20 4.51
C LEU A 46 5.59 -9.92 4.10
N GLU A 47 5.57 -10.70 3.03
CA GLU A 47 6.78 -11.35 2.47
C GLU A 47 7.81 -10.32 1.96
N ALA A 48 7.34 -9.17 1.47
CA ALA A 48 8.20 -8.05 1.09
C ALA A 48 8.71 -7.24 2.31
N GLY A 49 8.29 -7.58 3.52
CA GLY A 49 8.68 -6.92 4.77
C GLY A 49 7.78 -5.75 5.20
N ILE A 50 6.62 -5.58 4.56
CA ILE A 50 5.65 -4.52 4.84
C ILE A 50 4.49 -5.09 5.66
N LEU A 51 4.42 -4.71 6.94
CA LEU A 51 3.27 -5.04 7.79
C LEU A 51 2.09 -4.12 7.46
N CYS A 52 1.01 -4.71 6.97
CA CYS A 52 -0.24 -4.03 6.71
C CYS A 52 -1.40 -4.93 7.13
N LYS A 53 -2.59 -4.34 7.29
CA LYS A 53 -3.78 -5.08 7.70
C LYS A 53 -4.90 -4.87 6.70
N GLU A 54 -5.43 -5.96 6.19
CA GLU A 54 -6.63 -5.96 5.36
C GLU A 54 -7.89 -5.75 6.23
N THR A 55 -8.85 -5.02 5.69
CA THR A 55 -10.19 -4.81 6.26
C THR A 55 -11.21 -4.94 5.13
N HIS A 56 -12.38 -5.51 5.42
CA HIS A 56 -13.46 -5.68 4.43
C HIS A 56 -13.02 -6.36 3.12
N GLU A 57 -12.07 -7.30 3.20
CA GLU A 57 -11.57 -8.16 2.09
C GLU A 57 -10.90 -7.45 0.89
N SER A 58 -10.91 -6.12 0.84
CA SER A 58 -10.44 -5.30 -0.29
C SER A 58 -9.62 -4.08 0.13
N THR A 59 -9.71 -3.64 1.38
CA THR A 59 -9.02 -2.43 1.85
C THR A 59 -7.77 -2.78 2.63
N ILE A 60 -6.60 -2.30 2.20
CA ILE A 60 -5.33 -2.41 2.94
C ILE A 60 -5.10 -1.13 3.73
N ARG A 61 -4.85 -1.24 5.03
CA ARG A 61 -4.46 -0.09 5.87
C ARG A 61 -2.96 -0.07 6.11
N PHE A 62 -2.35 1.05 5.76
CA PHE A 62 -0.98 1.39 6.11
C PHE A 62 -1.00 2.37 7.28
N ALA A 63 -0.29 2.01 8.34
CA ALA A 63 -0.12 2.83 9.53
C ALA A 63 1.35 2.83 9.98
N PRO A 64 2.25 3.45 9.20
CA PRO A 64 3.64 3.63 9.62
C PRO A 64 3.74 4.45 10.92
N PRO A 65 4.76 4.19 11.76
CA PRO A 65 4.96 4.91 13.01
C PRO A 65 5.24 6.40 12.77
N LEU A 66 4.85 7.26 13.72
CA LEU A 66 5.04 8.73 13.61
C LEU A 66 6.51 9.18 13.53
N VAL A 67 7.43 8.28 13.92
CA VAL A 67 8.89 8.49 13.90
C VAL A 67 9.56 8.00 12.62
N VAL A 68 8.80 7.46 11.66
CA VAL A 68 9.35 6.96 10.39
C VAL A 68 10.08 8.09 9.67
N THR A 69 11.23 7.78 9.07
CA THR A 69 12.03 8.72 8.27
C THR A 69 11.58 8.71 6.81
N LYS A 70 12.03 9.72 6.03
CA LYS A 70 11.72 9.77 4.60
C LYS A 70 12.32 8.58 3.85
N GLU A 71 13.53 8.16 4.22
CA GLU A 71 14.23 7.03 3.60
C GLU A 71 13.51 5.70 3.86
N GLU A 72 13.01 5.48 5.08
CA GLU A 72 12.19 4.30 5.39
C GLU A 72 10.85 4.30 4.64
N LEU A 73 10.24 5.48 4.49
CA LEU A 73 9.04 5.64 3.68
C LEU A 73 9.31 5.34 2.20
N ASP A 74 10.38 5.90 1.64
CA ASP A 74 10.76 5.68 0.24
C ASP A 74 11.07 4.19 -0.01
N TRP A 75 11.80 3.54 0.91
CA TRP A 75 12.02 2.10 0.87
C TRP A 75 10.70 1.31 0.90
N GLY A 76 9.76 1.71 1.76
CA GLY A 76 8.45 1.07 1.86
C GLY A 76 7.61 1.25 0.59
N ILE A 77 7.58 2.46 0.03
CA ILE A 77 6.90 2.77 -1.22
C ILE A 77 7.49 1.94 -2.36
N GLU A 78 8.82 1.79 -2.45
CA GLU A 78 9.48 0.99 -3.47
C GLU A 78 9.06 -0.49 -3.40
N LYS A 79 8.96 -1.05 -2.20
CA LYS A 79 8.47 -2.42 -1.98
C LYS A 79 7.00 -2.56 -2.39
N ILE A 80 6.15 -1.62 -1.98
CA ILE A 80 4.73 -1.62 -2.36
C ILE A 80 4.59 -1.53 -3.88
N ALA A 81 5.32 -0.63 -4.53
CA ALA A 81 5.35 -0.46 -5.98
C ALA A 81 5.72 -1.76 -6.70
N LYS A 82 6.76 -2.45 -6.19
CA LYS A 82 7.22 -3.71 -6.75
C LYS A 82 6.14 -4.80 -6.64
N VAL A 83 5.55 -4.97 -5.46
CA VAL A 83 4.47 -5.94 -5.25
C VAL A 83 3.27 -5.64 -6.16
N PHE A 84 2.86 -4.37 -6.24
CA PHE A 84 1.72 -3.98 -7.08
C PHE A 84 2.00 -4.26 -8.55
N SER A 85 3.22 -3.98 -9.03
CA SER A 85 3.62 -4.30 -10.40
C SER A 85 3.65 -5.81 -10.66
N GLU A 86 4.08 -6.63 -9.70
CA GLU A 86 4.10 -8.09 -9.84
C GLU A 86 2.68 -8.66 -9.96
N VAL A 87 1.75 -8.15 -9.15
CA VAL A 87 0.34 -8.59 -9.18
C VAL A 87 -0.35 -8.17 -10.48
N THR A 88 -0.18 -6.92 -10.95
CA THR A 88 -0.82 -6.45 -12.19
C THR A 88 -0.27 -7.08 -13.48
N LYS A 89 0.93 -7.68 -13.43
CA LYS A 89 1.54 -8.34 -14.60
C LYS A 89 1.08 -9.78 -14.78
N SER A 90 0.33 -10.32 -13.82
CA SER A 90 0.00 -11.74 -13.74
C SER A 90 -1.41 -12.07 -14.21
#